data_AF-M1NRL5-F1
#
_entry.id   AF-M1NRL5-F1
#
_cell.length_a   1.000
_cell.length_b   1.000
_cell.length_c   1.000
_cell.angle_alpha   90.00
_cell.angle_beta   90.00
_cell.angle_gamma   90.00
#
_symmetry.space_group_name_H-M   'P 1'
#
loop_
_entity.id
_entity.type
_entity.pdbx_description
1 polymer ?
#
loop_
_entity_poly.entity_id
_entity_poly.type
_entity_poly.pdbx_seq_one_letter_code
_entity_poly.pdbx_strand_id
1 'polypeptide(L)'
;MEHLSPEAVAAFVDGELSDCACHRARVHLVHCPECRAEIHHQRGASEWLRGSNTTDEVRAPSDLLARLTGIATTPIHPGPDAESMPYQRPEGLLDKFEVLMRAVKRNQTQRSD
;
A
#
# COMPACT_ATOMS: atom_id res chain seq x y z
N MET A 1 -12.02 31.51 5.58
CA MET A 1 -10.92 30.77 6.22
C MET A 1 -10.87 29.42 5.52
N GLU A 2 -9.70 29.01 5.05
CA GLU A 2 -9.55 27.75 4.31
C GLU A 2 -9.33 26.60 5.31
N HIS A 3 -10.15 25.54 5.21
CA HIS A 3 -10.09 24.33 6.03
C HIS A 3 -9.33 23.22 5.30
N LEU A 4 -8.90 22.20 6.04
CA LEU A 4 -8.38 20.97 5.44
C LEU A 4 -9.46 20.31 4.57
N SER A 5 -9.08 19.81 3.39
CA SER A 5 -9.99 18.99 2.59
C SER A 5 -10.28 17.65 3.28
N PRO A 6 -11.40 16.97 2.98
CA PRO A 6 -11.70 15.66 3.53
C PRO A 6 -10.57 14.63 3.30
N GLU A 7 -9.94 14.67 2.13
CA GLU A 7 -8.81 13.80 1.79
C GLU A 7 -7.59 14.11 2.65
N ALA A 8 -7.33 15.40 2.93
CA ALA A 8 -6.24 15.80 3.82
C ALA A 8 -6.49 15.39 5.28
N VAL A 9 -7.74 15.42 5.74
CA VAL A 9 -8.14 14.89 7.05
C VAL A 9 -7.88 13.38 7.12
N ALA A 10 -8.36 12.61 6.13
CA ALA A 10 -8.17 11.17 6.07
C ALA A 10 -6.67 10.82 6.05
N ALA A 11 -5.91 11.41 5.13
CA ALA A 11 -4.47 11.19 5.02
C ALA A 11 -3.71 11.61 6.30
N PHE A 12 -4.15 12.65 7.02
CA PHE A 12 -3.55 13.02 8.30
C PHE A 12 -3.81 11.96 9.39
N VAL A 13 -5.02 11.40 9.45
CA VAL A 13 -5.37 10.35 10.41
C VAL A 13 -4.63 9.05 10.13
N ASP A 14 -4.52 8.69 8.86
CA ASP A 14 -3.87 7.45 8.41
C ASP A 14 -2.34 7.56 8.40
N GLY A 15 -1.79 8.78 8.49
CA GLY A 15 -0.34 9.01 8.50
C GLY A 15 0.31 9.06 7.12
N GLU A 16 -0.48 9.28 6.07
CA GLU A 16 -0.10 9.21 4.66
C GLU A 16 0.28 10.58 4.06
N LEU A 17 0.25 11.65 4.85
CA LEU A 17 0.74 12.96 4.42
C LEU A 17 2.27 13.00 4.37
N SER A 18 2.82 13.66 3.36
CA SER A 18 4.25 14.02 3.37
C SER A 18 4.59 14.89 4.59
N ASP A 19 5.85 14.82 5.06
CA ASP A 19 6.30 15.55 6.25
C ASP A 19 5.92 17.04 6.24
N CYS A 20 6.13 17.70 5.10
CA CYS A 20 5.77 19.10 4.90
C CYS A 20 4.26 19.34 5.00
N ALA A 21 3.43 18.46 4.44
CA ALA A 21 1.98 18.56 4.52
C ALA A 21 1.45 18.28 5.93
N CYS A 22 2.02 17.26 6.59
CA CYS A 22 1.72 16.93 7.99
C CYS A 22 2.04 18.10 8.93
N HIS A 23 3.21 18.75 8.76
CA HIS A 23 3.56 19.94 9.54
C HIS A 23 2.54 21.07 9.38
N ARG A 24 2.16 21.40 8.13
CA ARG A 24 1.15 22.44 7.85
C ARG A 24 -0.21 22.09 8.48
N ALA A 25 -0.63 20.83 8.39
CA ALA A 25 -1.85 20.36 9.03
C ALA A 25 -1.77 20.56 10.55
N ARG A 26 -0.69 20.15 11.21
CA ARG A 26 -0.50 20.36 12.66
C ARG A 26 -0.61 21.83 13.05
N VAL A 27 0.04 22.72 12.31
CA VAL A 27 -0.06 24.18 12.54
C VAL A 27 -1.51 24.65 12.40
N HIS A 28 -2.21 24.23 11.34
CA HIS A 28 -3.62 24.58 11.13
C HIS A 28 -4.51 24.13 12.31
N LEU A 29 -4.29 22.91 12.83
CA LEU A 29 -5.07 22.35 13.93
C LEU A 29 -4.90 23.09 15.26
N VAL A 30 -3.79 23.80 15.47
CA VAL A 30 -3.63 24.67 16.65
C VAL A 30 -4.67 25.79 16.62
N HIS A 31 -4.98 26.30 15.44
CA HIS A 31 -5.80 27.50 15.26
C HIS A 31 -7.24 27.23 14.82
N CYS A 32 -7.55 26.04 14.31
CA CYS A 32 -8.87 25.68 13.79
C CYS A 32 -9.54 24.58 14.62
N PRO A 33 -10.53 24.91 15.47
CA PRO A 33 -11.29 23.91 16.22
C PRO A 33 -12.15 23.00 15.32
N GLU A 34 -12.65 23.48 14.19
CA GLU A 34 -13.48 22.68 13.27
C GLU A 34 -12.69 21.50 12.69
N CYS A 35 -11.49 21.75 12.18
CA CYS A 35 -10.64 20.69 11.64
C CYS A 35 -10.13 19.73 12.73
N ARG A 36 -10.00 20.17 13.98
CA ARG A 36 -9.73 19.26 15.11
C ARG A 36 -10.90 18.31 15.34
N ALA A 37 -12.13 18.83 15.36
CA ALA A 37 -13.33 18.00 15.51
C ALA A 37 -13.45 16.97 14.39
N GLU A 38 -13.17 17.39 13.15
CA GLU A 38 -13.22 16.49 11.99
C GLU A 38 -12.17 15.37 12.07
N ILE A 39 -10.95 15.68 12.51
CA ILE A 39 -9.92 14.66 12.78
C ILE A 39 -10.35 13.70 13.89
N HIS A 40 -11.00 14.19 14.95
CA HIS A 40 -11.51 13.32 16.00
C HIS A 40 -12.57 12.35 15.47
N HIS A 41 -13.50 12.82 14.64
CA HIS A 41 -14.50 11.96 13.99
C HIS A 41 -13.82 10.92 13.08
N GLN A 42 -12.90 11.35 12.22
CA GLN A 42 -12.22 10.45 11.29
C GLN A 42 -11.35 9.40 12.02
N ARG A 43 -10.72 9.76 13.16
CA ARG A 43 -10.03 8.79 14.03
C ARG A 43 -10.98 7.74 14.58
N GLY A 44 -12.14 8.16 15.08
CA GLY A 44 -13.16 7.23 15.58
C GLY A 44 -13.67 6.29 14.49
N ALA A 45 -13.87 6.79 13.26
CA ALA A 45 -14.26 5.96 12.12
C ALA A 45 -13.16 4.94 11.75
N SER A 46 -11.89 5.36 11.70
CA SER A 46 -10.74 4.49 11.42
C SER A 46 -10.57 3.40 12.49
N GLU A 47 -10.75 3.75 13.77
CA GLU A 47 -10.70 2.80 14.88
C GLU A 47 -11.85 1.78 14.84
N TRP A 48 -13.07 2.24 14.54
CA TRP A 48 -14.22 1.35 14.36
C TRP A 48 -14.00 0.33 13.22
N LEU A 49 -13.50 0.79 12.06
CA LEU A 49 -13.14 -0.08 10.93
C LEU A 49 -12.04 -1.07 11.30
N ARG A 50 -11.05 -0.65 12.11
CA ARG A 50 -10.00 -1.55 12.58
C ARG A 50 -10.55 -2.61 13.53
N GLY A 51 -11.54 -2.28 14.34
CA GLY A 51 -12.21 -3.22 15.25
C GLY A 51 -13.09 -4.25 14.53
N SER A 52 -13.65 -3.91 13.37
CA SER A 52 -14.55 -4.81 12.63
C SER A 52 -13.86 -6.05 12.06
N ASN A 53 -12.53 -6.05 11.94
CA ASN A 53 -11.73 -7.22 11.51
C ASN A 53 -11.80 -8.42 12.47
N THR A 54 -12.44 -8.24 13.64
CA THR A 54 -12.70 -9.30 14.62
C THR A 54 -14.01 -10.04 14.38
N THR A 55 -14.89 -9.48 13.55
CA THR A 55 -16.18 -10.08 13.17
C THR A 55 -16.00 -11.08 12.04
N ASP A 56 -16.77 -12.18 12.05
CA ASP A 56 -16.62 -13.26 11.06
C ASP A 56 -16.89 -12.82 9.61
N GLU A 57 -17.63 -11.73 9.42
CA GLU A 57 -17.97 -11.15 8.11
C GLU A 57 -16.76 -10.48 7.41
N VAL A 58 -15.84 -9.89 8.18
CA VAL A 58 -14.72 -9.07 7.67
C VAL A 58 -13.35 -9.65 8.06
N ARG A 59 -13.33 -10.78 8.77
CA ARG A 59 -12.10 -11.44 9.22
C ARG A 59 -11.47 -12.28 8.12
N ALA A 60 -10.14 -12.30 8.08
CA ALA A 60 -9.39 -13.23 7.22
C ALA A 60 -9.68 -14.70 7.62
N PRO A 61 -9.71 -15.64 6.66
CA PRO A 61 -9.90 -17.05 6.95
C PRO A 61 -8.90 -17.59 7.99
N SER A 62 -9.39 -18.42 8.92
CA SER A 62 -8.59 -18.97 10.02
C SER A 62 -7.37 -19.78 9.53
N ASP A 63 -7.53 -20.55 8.45
CA ASP A 63 -6.43 -21.30 7.83
C ASP A 63 -5.30 -20.39 7.32
N LEU A 64 -5.65 -19.26 6.70
CA LEU A 64 -4.65 -18.28 6.24
C LEU A 64 -3.88 -17.69 7.43
N LEU A 65 -4.58 -17.32 8.50
CA LEU A 65 -3.94 -16.82 9.72
C LEU A 65 -3.02 -17.87 10.37
N ALA A 66 -3.45 -19.13 10.41
CA ALA A 66 -2.62 -20.24 10.91
C ALA A 66 -1.35 -20.41 10.07
N ARG A 67 -1.46 -20.33 8.75
CA ARG A 67 -0.31 -20.41 7.84
C ARG A 67 0.64 -19.21 7.99
N LEU A 68 0.11 -17.99 8.07
CA LEU A 68 0.92 -16.77 8.23
C LEU A 68 1.67 -16.74 9.57
N THR A 69 1.00 -17.10 10.66
CA THR A 69 1.64 -17.20 11.99
C THR A 69 2.68 -18.32 12.06
N GLY A 70 2.49 -19.39 11.28
CA GLY A 70 3.44 -20.49 11.17
C GLY A 70 4.71 -20.21 10.35
N ILE A 71 4.78 -19.12 9.58
CA ILE A 71 5.91 -18.84 8.65
C ILE A 71 7.27 -18.93 9.35
N ALA A 72 7.38 -18.41 10.57
CA ALA A 72 8.64 -18.43 11.33
C ALA A 72 9.12 -19.86 11.68
N THR A 73 8.19 -20.82 11.74
CA THR A 73 8.44 -22.23 12.06
C THR A 73 8.44 -23.14 10.84
N THR A 74 7.99 -22.65 9.69
CA THR A 74 7.95 -23.42 8.46
C THR A 74 9.38 -23.66 7.96
N PRO A 75 9.75 -24.91 7.64
CA PRO A 75 11.05 -25.20 7.05
C PRO A 75 11.26 -24.35 5.79
N ILE A 76 12.41 -23.68 5.69
CA ILE A 76 12.79 -22.97 4.47
C ILE A 76 13.06 -24.01 3.40
N HIS A 77 12.08 -24.23 2.53
CA HIS A 77 12.28 -25.00 1.32
C HIS A 77 12.98 -24.10 0.28
N PRO A 78 13.77 -24.68 -0.65
CA PRO A 78 14.21 -23.96 -1.83
C PRO A 78 12.97 -23.29 -2.45
N GLY A 79 13.04 -21.97 -2.64
CA GLY A 79 11.98 -21.25 -3.33
C GLY A 79 11.75 -21.84 -4.73
N PRO A 80 10.58 -21.61 -5.34
CA PRO A 80 10.35 -22.00 -6.72
C PRO A 80 11.50 -21.47 -7.59
N ASP A 81 12.04 -22.33 -8.45
CA ASP A 81 12.98 -21.89 -9.48
C ASP A 81 12.33 -20.78 -10.34
N ALA A 82 13.16 -19.96 -10.99
CA ALA A 82 12.64 -18.88 -11.84
C ALA A 82 11.69 -19.38 -12.95
N GLU A 83 11.75 -20.68 -13.26
CA GLU A 83 10.94 -21.38 -14.25
C GLU A 83 9.54 -21.80 -13.71
N SER A 84 9.39 -22.02 -12.40
CA SER A 84 8.12 -22.35 -11.73
C SER A 84 7.37 -21.14 -11.18
N MET A 85 7.98 -19.96 -11.22
CA MET A 85 7.26 -18.70 -11.00
C MET A 85 6.21 -18.51 -12.12
N PRO A 86 4.94 -18.21 -11.80
CA PRO A 86 3.90 -17.93 -12.79
C PRO A 86 4.12 -16.54 -13.39
N TYR A 87 5.26 -16.34 -14.06
CA TYR A 87 5.32 -15.30 -15.07
C TYR A 87 4.30 -15.68 -16.13
N GLN A 88 3.46 -14.73 -16.54
CA GLN A 88 2.70 -14.88 -17.78
C GLN A 88 3.74 -15.15 -18.87
N ARG A 89 3.85 -16.42 -19.28
CA ARG A 89 4.69 -16.81 -20.39
C ARG A 89 4.16 -16.01 -21.59
N PRO A 90 5.00 -15.25 -22.31
CA PRO A 90 4.55 -14.56 -23.51
C PRO A 90 4.10 -15.60 -24.54
N GLU A 91 2.80 -15.89 -24.59
CA GLU A 91 2.18 -16.90 -25.45
C GLU A 91 2.21 -16.46 -26.92
N GLY A 92 2.26 -15.13 -27.17
CA GLY A 92 2.23 -14.53 -28.50
C GLY A 92 3.58 -14.09 -29.06
N LEU A 93 3.69 -14.06 -30.39
CA LEU A 93 4.85 -13.46 -31.09
C LEU A 93 5.07 -12.00 -30.69
N LEU A 94 4.00 -11.24 -30.51
CA LEU A 94 4.05 -9.82 -30.17
C LEU A 94 4.64 -9.56 -28.78
N ASP A 95 4.32 -10.39 -27.78
CA ASP A 95 4.90 -10.25 -26.44
C ASP A 95 6.41 -10.47 -26.45
N LYS A 96 6.90 -11.41 -27.28
CA LYS A 96 8.33 -11.63 -27.47
C LYS A 96 9.01 -10.40 -28.10
N PHE A 97 8.35 -9.73 -29.04
CA PHE A 97 8.84 -8.48 -29.61
C PHE A 97 8.88 -7.35 -28.57
N GLU A 98 7.87 -7.26 -27.69
CA GLU A 98 7.86 -6.24 -26.63
C GLU A 98 8.99 -6.46 -25.61
N VAL A 99 9.23 -7.70 -25.20
CA VAL A 99 10.35 -8.07 -24.32
C VAL A 99 11.69 -7.70 -24.98
N LEU A 100 11.84 -7.99 -26.28
CA LEU A 100 13.04 -7.63 -27.04
C LEU A 100 13.24 -6.11 -27.12
N MET A 101 12.18 -5.35 -27.40
CA MET A 101 12.19 -3.88 -27.44
C MET A 101 12.61 -3.28 -26.10
N ARG A 102 12.08 -3.80 -24.98
CA ARG A 102 12.46 -3.35 -23.63
C ARG A 102 13.93 -3.64 -23.32
N ALA A 103 14.46 -4.78 -23.79
CA ALA A 103 15.88 -5.11 -23.63
C ALA A 103 16.79 -4.18 -24.44
N VAL A 104 16.44 -3.90 -25.69
CA VAL A 104 17.20 -2.97 -26.56
C VAL A 104 17.21 -1.56 -25.99
N LYS A 105 16.06 -1.07 -25.51
CA LYS A 105 15.96 0.27 -24.89
C LYS A 105 16.88 0.41 -23.68
N ARG A 106 16.94 -0.60 -22.80
CA ARG A 106 17.86 -0.61 -21.64
C ARG A 106 19.33 -0.53 -22.05
N ASN A 107 19.74 -1.28 -23.06
CA ASN A 107 21.12 -1.24 -23.56
C ASN A 107 21.49 0.08 -24.23
N GLN A 108 20.54 0.79 -24.85
CA GLN A 108 20.79 2.10 -25.43
C GLN A 108 21.00 3.18 -24.35
N THR A 109 20.22 3.12 -23.26
CA THR A 109 20.39 4.06 -22.14
C THR A 109 21.74 3.85 -21.43
N GLN A 110 22.23 2.60 -21.30
CA GLN A 110 23.54 2.31 -20.70
C GLN A 110 24.75 2.64 -21.59
N ARG A 111 24.54 2.89 -22.90
CA ARG A 111 25.61 3.20 -23.86
C ARG A 111 25.72 4.71 -24.17
N SER A 112 24.88 5.52 -23.53
CA SER A 112 24.80 6.97 -23.72
C SER A 112 25.53 7.77 -22.62
N ASP A 113 26.20 7.09 -21.69
CA ASP A 113 27.19 7.61 -20.76
C ASP A 113 28.59 7.12 -21.18
#